data_AF-A0A932L1C2-F1
#
_entry.id   AF-A0A932L1C2-F1
#
_cell.length_a   1.000
_cell.length_b   1.000
_cell.length_c   1.000
_cell.angle_alpha   90.00
_cell.angle_beta   90.00
_cell.angle_gamma   90.00
#
_symmetry.space_group_name_H-M   'P 1'
#
loop_
_entity.id
_entity.type
_entity.pdbx_description
1 polymer ?
#
loop_
_entity_poly.entity_id
_entity_poly.type
_entity_poly.pdbx_seq_one_letter_code
_entity_poly.pdbx_strand_id
1 'polypeptide(L)'
;MQPQKNYTPKPLTRTRLEELALRYVGRYAASRAMLEGTLMNHFRRARRVQKDLIEAEVKKWIAEITAAAVRKGWLNDESYAQMIINQGKKSGWSKYKINQKLVAKGIAPALIKDLLQDDAESEFQAALVYARRKALGPFRKKKDTDPRKEMERA
;
A
#
# COMPACT_ATOMS: atom_id res chain seq x y z
N MET A 1 9.61 -26.22 -11.71
CA MET A 1 10.03 -24.88 -11.24
C MET A 1 10.62 -24.14 -12.43
N GLN A 2 9.99 -23.07 -12.91
CA GLN A 2 10.58 -22.28 -14.00
C GLN A 2 11.81 -21.51 -13.49
N PRO A 3 12.90 -21.43 -14.26
CA PRO A 3 14.10 -20.72 -13.84
C PRO A 3 13.78 -19.23 -13.66
N GLN A 4 14.10 -18.70 -12.47
CA GLN A 4 14.00 -17.27 -12.19
C GLN A 4 14.90 -16.52 -13.17
N LYS A 5 14.31 -15.64 -13.98
CA LYS A 5 15.00 -14.76 -14.94
C LYS A 5 16.22 -14.14 -14.24
N ASN A 6 17.44 -14.46 -14.70
CA ASN A 6 18.69 -13.97 -14.12
C ASN A 6 18.71 -12.43 -14.12
N TYR A 7 18.26 -11.81 -13.03
CA TYR A 7 18.28 -10.38 -12.85
C TYR A 7 19.69 -9.97 -12.45
N THR A 8 20.48 -9.49 -13.41
CA THR A 8 21.74 -8.80 -13.12
C THR A 8 21.41 -7.42 -12.55
N PRO A 9 21.78 -7.12 -11.29
CA PRO A 9 21.57 -5.79 -10.74
C PRO A 9 22.34 -4.77 -11.59
N LYS A 10 21.67 -3.70 -12.00
CA LYS A 10 22.30 -2.59 -12.73
C LYS A 10 22.96 -1.62 -11.74
N PRO A 11 24.09 -0.97 -12.10
CA PRO A 11 24.68 0.11 -11.31
C PRO A 11 23.66 1.20 -11.01
N LEU A 12 23.80 1.85 -9.86
CA LEU A 12 22.89 2.90 -9.41
C LEU A 12 23.57 4.25 -9.50
N THR A 13 22.93 5.17 -10.22
CA THR A 13 23.31 6.58 -10.30
C THR A 13 22.14 7.43 -9.84
N ARG A 14 22.38 8.72 -9.53
CA ARG A 14 21.33 9.69 -9.20
C ARG A 14 20.24 9.74 -10.28
N THR A 15 20.62 9.91 -11.55
CA THR A 15 19.69 9.94 -12.69
C THR A 15 18.83 8.68 -12.76
N ARG A 16 19.43 7.51 -12.50
CA ARG A 16 18.70 6.24 -12.49
C ARG A 16 17.69 6.17 -11.34
N LEU A 17 17.99 6.73 -10.17
CA LEU A 17 17.02 6.85 -9.08
C LEU A 17 15.86 7.78 -9.44
N GLU A 18 16.14 8.89 -10.12
CA GLU A 18 15.13 9.83 -10.60
C GLU A 18 14.18 9.16 -11.61
N GLU A 19 14.72 8.41 -12.58
CA GLU A 19 13.91 7.63 -13.54
C GLU A 19 13.05 6.55 -12.85
N LEU A 20 13.63 5.84 -11.88
CA LEU A 20 12.91 4.82 -11.10
C LEU A 20 11.78 5.46 -10.29
N ALA A 21 12.04 6.62 -9.68
CA ALA A 21 11.06 7.37 -8.92
C ALA A 21 9.91 7.82 -9.82
N LEU A 22 10.22 8.44 -10.97
CA LEU A 22 9.24 8.91 -11.94
C LEU A 22 8.36 7.76 -12.44
N ARG A 23 8.97 6.63 -12.79
CA ARG A 23 8.25 5.43 -13.21
C ARG A 23 7.34 4.89 -12.12
N TYR A 24 7.78 4.93 -10.86
CA TYR A 24 7.01 4.43 -9.74
C TYR A 24 5.78 5.30 -9.48
N VAL A 25 5.96 6.61 -9.35
CA VAL A 25 4.84 7.55 -9.09
C VAL A 25 3.90 7.68 -10.30
N GLY A 26 4.40 7.51 -11.52
CA GLY A 26 3.56 7.49 -12.72
C GLY A 26 2.68 6.25 -12.85
N ARG A 27 2.96 5.17 -12.11
CA ARG A 27 2.20 3.92 -12.17
C ARG A 27 1.35 3.66 -10.93
N TYR A 28 1.78 4.13 -9.77
CA TYR A 28 1.18 3.76 -8.49
C TYR A 28 0.82 4.99 -7.67
N ALA A 29 -0.38 4.98 -7.09
CA ALA A 29 -0.65 5.81 -5.91
C ALA A 29 0.25 5.33 -4.76
N ALA A 30 1.02 6.25 -4.18
CA ALA A 30 2.01 5.92 -3.17
C ALA A 30 2.16 7.03 -2.13
N SER A 31 2.60 6.64 -0.94
CA SER A 31 3.10 7.57 0.08
C SER A 31 4.58 7.88 -0.14
N ARG A 32 5.08 8.92 0.55
CA ARG A 32 6.51 9.24 0.59
C ARG A 32 7.35 8.04 1.05
N ALA A 33 6.98 7.42 2.16
CA ALA A 33 7.70 6.26 2.70
C ALA A 33 7.75 5.06 1.74
N MET A 34 6.71 4.86 0.91
CA MET A 34 6.71 3.81 -0.11
C MET A 34 7.71 4.08 -1.23
N LEU A 35 7.80 5.33 -1.69
CA LEU A 35 8.80 5.71 -2.69
C LEU A 35 10.21 5.53 -2.12
N GLU A 36 10.48 6.07 -0.94
CA GLU A 36 11.77 5.95 -0.26
C GLU A 36 12.17 4.49 -0.05
N GLY A 37 11.25 3.66 0.44
CA GLY A 37 11.46 2.22 0.62
C GLY A 37 11.77 1.50 -0.69
N THR A 38 11.06 1.85 -1.77
CA THR A 38 11.29 1.32 -3.12
C THR A 38 12.69 1.66 -3.62
N LEU A 39 13.08 2.93 -3.54
CA LEU A 39 14.39 3.40 -3.99
C LEU A 39 15.52 2.80 -3.14
N MET A 40 15.32 2.68 -1.82
CA MET A 40 16.29 2.04 -0.93
C MET A 40 16.44 0.54 -1.24
N ASN A 41 15.36 -0.15 -1.66
CA ASN A 41 15.45 -1.54 -2.11
C ASN A 41 16.24 -1.66 -3.43
N HIS A 42 16.14 -0.69 -4.34
CA HIS A 42 17.00 -0.63 -5.51
C HIS A 42 18.48 -0.45 -5.13
N PHE A 43 18.78 0.42 -4.16
CA PHE A 43 20.12 0.57 -3.60
C PHE A 43 20.66 -0.74 -3.01
N ARG A 44 19.90 -1.43 -2.16
CA ARG A 44 20.32 -2.72 -1.56
C ARG A 44 20.68 -3.77 -2.62
N ARG A 45 19.98 -3.77 -3.77
CA ARG A 45 20.26 -4.66 -4.89
C ARG A 45 21.52 -4.21 -5.65
N ALA A 46 21.68 -2.92 -5.89
CA ALA A 46 22.84 -2.36 -6.59
C ALA A 46 24.16 -2.55 -5.83
N ARG A 47 24.13 -2.50 -4.49
CA ARG A 47 25.31 -2.78 -3.64
C ARG A 47 25.94 -4.15 -3.87
N ARG A 48 25.21 -5.12 -4.44
CA ARG A 48 25.74 -6.45 -4.75
C ARG A 48 26.72 -6.43 -5.93
N VAL A 49 26.65 -5.41 -6.78
CA VAL A 49 27.48 -5.28 -8.00
C VAL A 49 28.37 -4.03 -8.00
N GLN A 50 27.99 -3.00 -7.24
CA GLN A 50 28.69 -1.72 -7.16
C GLN A 50 29.05 -1.45 -5.69
N LYS A 51 30.34 -1.58 -5.34
CA LYS A 51 30.83 -1.56 -3.96
C LYS A 51 31.17 -0.17 -3.44
N ASP A 52 31.42 0.77 -4.35
CA ASP A 52 31.75 2.19 -4.16
C ASP A 52 30.54 3.06 -3.77
N LEU A 53 29.32 2.51 -3.79
CA LEU A 53 28.10 3.22 -3.40
C LEU A 53 28.07 3.56 -1.90
N ILE A 54 28.16 4.84 -1.59
CA ILE A 54 28.05 5.36 -0.22
C ILE A 54 26.59 5.50 0.18
N GLU A 55 26.16 4.79 1.24
CA GLU A 55 24.77 4.77 1.68
C GLU A 55 24.23 6.15 2.06
N ALA A 56 25.05 6.96 2.74
CA ALA A 56 24.67 8.30 3.17
C ALA A 56 24.36 9.23 1.97
N GLU A 57 25.15 9.14 0.91
CA GLU A 57 24.96 9.92 -0.31
C GLU A 57 23.68 9.50 -1.04
N VAL A 58 23.43 8.19 -1.16
CA VAL A 58 22.20 7.68 -1.79
C VAL A 58 20.97 8.06 -0.99
N LYS A 59 21.02 8.01 0.35
CA LYS A 59 19.91 8.50 1.20
C LYS A 59 19.64 9.97 0.97
N LYS A 60 20.68 10.80 0.81
CA LYS A 60 20.53 12.22 0.47
C LYS A 60 19.83 12.40 -0.88
N TRP A 61 20.24 11.67 -1.91
CA TRP A 61 19.56 11.71 -3.22
C TRP A 61 18.10 11.28 -3.12
N ILE A 62 17.79 10.20 -2.40
CA ILE A 62 16.42 9.73 -2.19
C ILE A 62 15.58 10.82 -1.52
N ALA A 63 16.09 11.47 -0.47
CA ALA A 63 15.37 12.54 0.22
C ALA A 63 15.11 13.75 -0.71
N GLU A 64 16.10 14.17 -1.50
CA GLU A 64 15.96 15.25 -2.48
C GLU A 64 14.90 14.91 -3.56
N ILE A 65 14.92 13.69 -4.08
CA ILE A 65 13.99 13.20 -5.10
C ILE A 65 12.57 13.13 -4.53
N THR A 66 12.39 12.57 -3.34
CA THR A 66 11.08 12.50 -2.66
C THR A 66 10.53 13.89 -2.39
N ALA A 67 11.36 14.81 -1.88
CA ALA A 67 10.95 16.19 -1.65
C ALA A 67 10.54 16.90 -2.96
N ALA A 68 11.26 16.66 -4.06
CA ALA A 68 10.89 17.19 -5.37
C ALA A 68 9.56 16.60 -5.86
N ALA A 69 9.32 15.30 -5.69
CA ALA A 69 8.06 14.65 -6.06
C ALA A 69 6.87 15.22 -5.27
N VAL A 70 7.04 15.52 -3.98
CA VAL A 70 6.03 16.18 -3.16
C VAL A 70 5.75 17.60 -3.66
N ARG A 71 6.79 18.42 -3.89
CA ARG A 71 6.63 19.79 -4.41
C ARG A 71 5.92 19.84 -5.76
N LYS A 72 6.15 18.83 -6.61
CA LYS A 72 5.47 18.69 -7.91
C LYS A 72 4.05 18.11 -7.80
N GLY A 73 3.59 17.74 -6.61
CA GLY A 73 2.27 17.16 -6.38
C GLY A 73 2.14 15.70 -6.82
N TRP A 74 3.23 15.02 -7.15
CA TRP A 74 3.21 13.59 -7.53
C TRP A 74 2.98 12.67 -6.33
N LEU A 75 3.34 13.15 -5.13
CA LEU A 75 3.10 12.48 -3.87
C LEU A 75 2.32 13.38 -2.93
N ASN A 76 1.26 12.85 -2.36
CA ASN A 76 0.49 13.48 -1.30
C ASN A 76 0.04 12.40 -0.31
N ASP A 77 0.63 12.40 0.89
CA ASP A 77 0.32 11.41 1.93
C ASP A 77 -1.11 11.54 2.45
N GLU A 78 -1.67 12.75 2.49
CA GLU A 78 -3.05 13.00 2.92
C GLU A 78 -4.04 12.41 1.92
N SER A 79 -3.88 12.72 0.63
CA SER A 79 -4.70 12.14 -0.44
C SER A 79 -4.58 10.62 -0.48
N TYR A 80 -3.36 10.09 -0.32
CA TYR A 80 -3.12 8.65 -0.24
C TYR A 80 -3.81 8.02 0.97
N ALA A 81 -3.71 8.63 2.15
CA ALA A 81 -4.34 8.15 3.37
C ALA A 81 -5.87 8.16 3.22
N GLN A 82 -6.46 9.24 2.71
CA GLN A 82 -7.90 9.33 2.47
C GLN A 82 -8.40 8.24 1.51
N MET A 83 -7.64 7.95 0.45
CA MET A 83 -7.95 6.84 -0.46
C MET A 83 -8.03 5.50 0.28
N ILE A 84 -7.04 5.18 1.12
CA ILE A 84 -7.01 3.94 1.90
C ILE A 84 -8.14 3.90 2.94
N ILE A 85 -8.44 5.01 3.60
CA ILE A 85 -9.56 5.12 4.55
C ILE A 85 -10.87 4.81 3.85
N ASN A 86 -11.14 5.46 2.71
CA ASN A 86 -12.36 5.26 1.93
C ASN A 86 -12.48 3.81 1.43
N GLN A 87 -11.39 3.22 0.97
CA GLN A 87 -11.35 1.81 0.59
C GLN A 87 -11.65 0.89 1.78
N GLY A 88 -11.06 1.18 2.95
CA GLY A 88 -11.26 0.44 4.18
C GLY A 88 -12.71 0.47 4.64
N LYS A 89 -13.32 1.66 4.68
CA LYS A 89 -14.74 1.86 5.03
C LYS A 89 -15.66 1.07 4.09
N LYS A 90 -15.50 1.20 2.78
CA LYS A 90 -16.25 0.41 1.77
C LYS A 90 -16.06 -1.10 1.93
N SER A 91 -14.90 -1.50 2.43
CA SER A 91 -14.55 -2.89 2.67
C SER A 91 -14.94 -3.39 4.07
N GLY A 92 -15.63 -2.58 4.88
CA GLY A 92 -15.95 -2.93 6.27
C GLY A 92 -14.72 -3.28 7.09
N TRP A 93 -13.63 -2.54 6.94
CA TRP A 93 -12.48 -2.64 7.82
C TRP A 93 -12.72 -1.77 9.05
N SER A 94 -12.40 -2.28 10.23
CA SER A 94 -12.40 -1.47 11.45
C SER A 94 -11.35 -0.37 11.38
N LYS A 95 -11.55 0.70 12.15
CA LYS A 95 -10.59 1.79 12.34
C LYS A 95 -9.23 1.27 12.72
N TYR A 96 -9.16 0.31 13.65
CA TYR A 96 -7.90 -0.33 14.05
C TYR A 96 -7.15 -0.92 12.85
N LYS A 97 -7.87 -1.64 11.97
CA LYS A 97 -7.27 -2.24 10.77
C LYS A 97 -6.84 -1.18 9.76
N ILE A 98 -7.62 -0.12 9.56
CA ILE A 98 -7.27 1.00 8.68
C ILE A 98 -6.02 1.70 9.20
N ASN A 99 -5.97 2.02 10.49
CA ASN A 99 -4.82 2.61 11.16
C ASN A 99 -3.56 1.76 10.96
N GLN A 100 -3.63 0.46 11.25
CA GLN A 100 -2.50 -0.47 11.02
C GLN A 100 -2.05 -0.47 9.56
N LYS A 101 -2.99 -0.40 8.61
CA LYS A 101 -2.66 -0.32 7.19
C LYS A 101 -1.91 0.96 6.84
N LEU A 102 -2.35 2.12 7.36
CA LEU A 102 -1.72 3.42 7.11
C LEU A 102 -0.32 3.50 7.73
N VAL A 103 -0.15 3.01 8.97
CA VAL A 103 1.14 2.90 9.64
C VAL A 103 2.11 2.03 8.82
N ALA A 104 1.64 0.87 8.33
CA ALA A 104 2.45 0.00 7.46
C ALA A 104 2.80 0.64 6.10
N LYS A 105 2.10 1.70 5.70
CA LYS A 105 2.40 2.52 4.51
C LYS A 105 3.25 3.75 4.85
N GLY A 106 3.68 3.89 6.09
CA GLY A 106 4.54 4.98 6.57
C GLY A 106 3.86 6.34 6.60
N ILE A 107 2.54 6.37 6.75
CA ILE A 107 1.80 7.62 6.98
C ILE A 107 2.06 8.09 8.42
N ALA A 108 2.31 9.38 8.59
CA ALA A 108 2.63 9.97 9.87
C ALA A 108 1.48 9.77 10.89
N PRO A 109 1.75 9.36 12.14
CA PRO A 109 0.71 9.13 13.15
C PRO A 109 -0.20 10.35 13.40
N ALA A 110 0.36 11.57 13.36
CA ALA A 110 -0.41 12.80 13.48
C ALA A 110 -1.47 12.92 12.37
N LEU A 111 -1.06 12.75 11.11
CA LEU A 111 -1.97 12.78 9.96
C LEU A 111 -3.03 11.67 10.04
N ILE A 112 -2.65 10.47 10.52
CA ILE A 112 -3.62 9.40 10.74
C ILE A 112 -4.65 9.81 11.79
N LYS A 113 -4.21 10.39 12.91
CA LYS A 113 -5.09 10.87 13.98
C LYS A 113 -6.05 11.94 13.47
N ASP A 114 -5.57 12.86 12.64
CA ASP A 114 -6.38 13.95 12.09
C ASP A 114 -7.44 13.43 11.11
N LEU A 115 -7.09 12.44 10.28
CA LEU A 115 -8.00 11.86 9.28
C LEU A 115 -8.94 10.77 9.83
N LEU A 116 -8.53 10.04 10.86
CA LEU A 116 -9.31 9.00 11.52
C LEU A 116 -9.87 9.51 12.86
N GLN A 117 -10.91 10.34 12.78
CA GLN A 117 -11.67 10.74 13.95
C GLN A 117 -12.41 9.54 14.59
N ASP A 118 -12.69 9.63 15.89
CA ASP A 118 -13.54 8.66 16.58
C ASP A 118 -15.00 8.96 16.28
N ASP A 119 -15.61 8.04 15.54
CA ASP A 119 -17.04 8.06 15.24
C ASP A 119 -17.59 6.65 15.42
N ALA A 120 -18.36 6.46 16.49
CA ALA A 120 -18.97 5.18 16.84
C ALA A 120 -19.93 4.68 15.74
N GLU A 121 -20.58 5.61 15.03
CA GLU A 121 -21.47 5.26 13.92
C GLU A 121 -20.66 4.67 12.75
N SER A 122 -19.52 5.29 12.40
CA SER A 122 -18.63 4.75 11.37
C SER A 122 -18.12 3.33 11.70
N GLU A 123 -17.82 3.02 12.95
CA GLU A 123 -17.41 1.65 13.35
C GLU A 123 -18.56 0.66 13.26
N PHE A 124 -19.75 1.04 13.69
CA PHE A 124 -20.94 0.20 13.57
C PHE A 124 -21.27 -0.11 12.11
N GLN A 125 -21.22 0.89 11.22
CA GLN A 125 -21.41 0.71 9.79
C GLN A 125 -20.35 -0.21 9.18
N ALA A 126 -19.08 -0.06 9.56
CA ALA A 126 -18.01 -0.95 9.10
C ALA A 126 -18.26 -2.41 9.52
N ALA A 127 -18.74 -2.64 10.74
CA ALA A 127 -19.11 -3.97 11.23
C ALA A 127 -20.28 -4.58 10.44
N LEU A 128 -21.31 -3.78 10.11
CA LEU A 128 -22.43 -4.22 9.27
C LEU A 128 -21.97 -4.62 7.86
N VAL A 129 -21.15 -3.79 7.22
CA VAL A 129 -20.57 -4.11 5.90
C VAL A 129 -19.76 -5.40 5.96
N TYR A 130 -18.96 -5.57 7.02
CA TYR A 130 -18.18 -6.79 7.24
C TYR A 130 -19.08 -8.02 7.38
N ALA A 131 -20.10 -7.95 8.24
CA ALA A 131 -21.05 -9.03 8.50
C ALA A 131 -21.81 -9.44 7.23
N ARG A 132 -22.27 -8.47 6.43
CA ARG A 132 -22.91 -8.72 5.13
C ARG A 132 -21.96 -9.44 4.17
N ARG A 133 -20.74 -8.93 3.99
CA ARG A 133 -19.75 -9.54 3.08
C ARG A 133 -19.38 -10.96 3.49
N LYS A 134 -19.28 -11.22 4.80
CA LYS A 134 -18.94 -12.53 5.35
C LYS A 134 -20.15 -13.44 5.57
N ALA A 135 -21.36 -12.98 5.24
CA ALA A 135 -22.60 -13.71 5.45
C ALA A 135 -22.73 -14.22 6.91
N LEU A 136 -22.43 -13.36 7.87
CA LEU A 136 -22.50 -13.69 9.30
C LEU A 136 -23.91 -13.45 9.84
N GLY A 137 -24.31 -14.27 10.82
CA GLY A 137 -25.55 -14.09 11.57
C GLY A 137 -26.77 -13.95 10.65
N PRO A 138 -27.55 -12.85 10.75
CA PRO A 138 -28.73 -12.61 9.92
C PRO A 138 -28.45 -12.54 8.41
N PHE A 139 -27.21 -12.28 8.00
CA PHE A 139 -26.80 -12.22 6.59
C PHE A 139 -26.35 -13.58 6.04
N ARG A 140 -26.42 -14.65 6.84
CA ARG A 140 -26.03 -15.99 6.42
C ARG A 140 -26.92 -16.45 5.29
N LYS A 141 -26.31 -16.78 4.15
CA LYS A 141 -27.03 -17.42 3.06
C LYS A 141 -27.52 -18.77 3.57
N LYS A 142 -28.83 -19.04 3.46
CA LYS A 142 -29.33 -20.40 3.64
C LYS A 142 -28.58 -21.29 2.65
N LYS A 143 -28.09 -22.42 3.13
CA LYS A 143 -27.51 -23.45 2.25
C LYS A 143 -28.64 -23.83 1.28
N ASP A 144 -28.40 -23.78 -0.02
CA ASP A 144 -29.38 -24.20 -1.02
C ASP A 144 -29.50 -25.72 -0.90
N THR A 145 -30.31 -26.19 0.05
CA THR A 145 -30.64 -27.61 0.27
C THR A 145 -31.85 -27.95 -0.60
N ASP A 146 -31.78 -27.62 -1.89
CA ASP A 146 -32.72 -28.16 -2.86
C ASP A 146 -32.17 -29.52 -3.33
N PRO A 147 -32.74 -30.65 -2.86
CA PRO A 147 -32.27 -31.98 -3.22
C PRO A 147 -32.32 -32.25 -4.73
N ARG A 148 -33.10 -31.47 -5.51
CA ARG A 148 -33.17 -31.63 -6.97
C ARG A 148 -31.90 -31.15 -7.69
N LYS A 149 -31.19 -30.15 -7.15
CA LYS A 149 -29.94 -29.63 -7.74
C LYS A 149 -28.69 -30.42 -7.34
N GLU A 150 -28.75 -31.21 -6.27
CA GLU A 150 -27.67 -32.12 -5.88
C GLU A 150 -27.63 -33.37 -6.76
N MET A 151 -28.78 -33.86 -7.25
CA MET A 151 -28.84 -34.98 -8.20
C MET A 151 -28.35 -34.62 -9.61
N GLU A 152 -28.48 -33.36 -10.07
CA GLU A 152 -27.97 -32.94 -11.38
C GLU A 152 -26.44 -32.72 -11.42
N ARG A 153 -25.76 -32.75 -10.27
CA ARG A 153 -24.31 -32.54 -10.16
C ARG A 153 -23.51 -33.82 -9.87
N ALA A 154 -24.19 -34.96 -9.71
CA ALA A 154 -23.60 -36.29 -9.52
C ALA A 154 -23.66 -37.08 -10.84
#